data_AF-A0A4R6DKP3-F1
#
_entry.id   AF-A0A4R6DKP3-F1
#
_cell.length_a   1.000
_cell.length_b   1.000
_cell.length_c   1.000
_cell.angle_alpha   90.00
_cell.angle_beta   90.00
_cell.angle_gamma   90.00
#
_symmetry.space_group_name_H-M   'P 1'
#
loop_
_entity.id
_entity.type
_entity.pdbx_description
1 polymer ?
#
loop_
_entity_poly.entity_id
_entity_poly.type
_entity_poly.pdbx_seq_one_letter_code
_entity_poly.pdbx_strand_id
1 'polypeptide(L)'
;MSSADPVPEVHPAPAPAPSSATTSIAAVGGSLLSDEGSVPRTDEALVKQTLHRYLQKTRAALLGKLDGLAERQARWPVTPTGTNVAGLVKHVAGVQAGYFGEVFGRPLPDAPAWLDSDGDEDMYVTADETLDDVIAFHHRSAAHADATIEALDLDARGVVSWWPEGHRDVTLHRILVHMAYETARHAGHADIVREMLDGLAGDGDGNLAERSPEQWVEWREHLVEIAEQSGLRGLGA
;
A
#
# COMPACT_ATOMS: atom_id res chain seq x y z
N MET A 1 -12.00 -36.18 -11.96
CA MET A 1 -11.73 -35.84 -10.55
C MET A 1 -10.41 -35.09 -10.54
N SER A 2 -10.47 -33.77 -10.47
CA SER A 2 -9.30 -32.89 -10.49
C SER A 2 -8.63 -32.96 -9.12
N SER A 3 -7.40 -33.48 -9.09
CA SER A 3 -6.52 -33.39 -7.94
C SER A 3 -5.94 -31.98 -7.96
N ALA A 4 -6.44 -31.10 -7.08
CA ALA A 4 -5.76 -29.85 -6.80
C ALA A 4 -4.49 -30.19 -6.02
N ASP A 5 -3.33 -29.80 -6.55
CA ASP A 5 -2.07 -29.90 -5.80
C ASP A 5 -2.18 -29.06 -4.52
N PRO A 6 -1.65 -29.53 -3.38
CA PRO A 6 -1.69 -28.78 -2.14
C PRO A 6 -0.88 -27.49 -2.28
N VAL A 7 -1.43 -26.40 -1.76
CA VAL A 7 -0.73 -25.11 -1.62
C VAL A 7 0.55 -25.34 -0.81
N PRO A 8 1.73 -24.91 -1.27
CA PRO A 8 2.97 -25.09 -0.52
C PRO A 8 2.87 -24.38 0.84
N GLU A 9 3.22 -25.11 1.91
CA GLU A 9 3.36 -24.53 3.25
C GLU A 9 4.47 -23.47 3.22
N VAL A 10 4.07 -22.21 3.41
CA VAL A 10 5.01 -21.12 3.67
C VAL A 10 5.44 -21.25 5.12
N HIS A 11 6.54 -21.96 5.37
CA HIS A 11 7.18 -21.92 6.67
C HIS A 11 7.84 -20.54 6.84
N PRO A 12 7.62 -19.84 7.97
CA PRO A 12 8.42 -18.66 8.29
C PRO A 12 9.90 -19.06 8.32
N ALA A 13 10.76 -18.21 7.79
CA ALA A 13 12.21 -18.44 7.79
C ALA A 13 12.67 -18.78 9.23
N PRO A 14 13.59 -19.75 9.40
CA PRO A 14 14.18 -20.01 10.71
C PRO A 14 14.83 -18.72 11.21
N ALA A 15 14.66 -18.43 12.50
CA ALA A 15 15.25 -17.25 13.13
C ALA A 15 16.74 -17.17 12.77
N PRO A 16 17.23 -16.02 12.27
CA PRO A 16 18.64 -15.88 11.96
C PRO A 16 19.47 -16.11 13.24
N ALA A 17 20.61 -16.79 13.10
CA ALA A 17 21.61 -16.87 14.16
C ALA A 17 21.93 -15.44 14.66
N PRO A 18 22.17 -15.24 15.97
CA PRO A 18 22.30 -13.91 16.55
C PRO A 18 23.44 -13.14 15.86
N SER A 19 23.06 -12.27 14.94
CA SER A 19 23.91 -11.22 14.40
C SER A 19 24.05 -10.16 15.48
N SER A 20 25.27 -9.67 15.68
CA SER A 20 25.61 -8.63 16.66
C SER A 20 24.99 -7.26 16.36
N ALA A 21 24.08 -7.17 15.39
CA ALA A 21 23.30 -5.98 15.09
C ALA A 21 21.88 -6.19 15.62
N THR A 22 21.57 -5.54 16.73
CA THR A 22 20.23 -5.44 17.30
C THR A 22 19.32 -4.69 16.30
N THR A 23 18.68 -5.41 15.38
CA THR A 23 17.66 -4.82 14.52
C THR A 23 16.37 -4.66 15.32
N SER A 24 16.09 -3.42 15.69
CA SER A 24 14.94 -2.99 16.46
C SER A 24 13.68 -3.04 15.60
N ILE A 25 12.56 -3.54 16.16
CA ILE A 25 11.22 -3.20 15.66
C ILE A 25 10.97 -1.75 16.09
N ALA A 26 11.46 -0.81 15.30
CA ALA A 26 11.31 0.62 15.57
C ALA A 26 10.12 1.17 14.78
N ALA A 27 9.14 1.72 15.48
CA ALA A 27 8.13 2.57 14.89
C ALA A 27 8.79 3.92 14.54
N VAL A 28 8.83 4.30 13.26
CA VAL A 28 9.37 5.60 12.82
C VAL A 28 8.20 6.52 12.50
N GLY A 29 7.97 7.50 13.38
CA GLY A 29 6.76 8.34 13.36
C GLY A 29 7.01 9.76 12.84
N GLY A 30 5.99 10.28 12.15
CA GLY A 30 5.92 11.68 11.76
C GLY A 30 4.58 12.09 11.16
N SER A 31 3.48 12.06 11.93
CA SER A 31 2.34 12.95 11.66
C SER A 31 1.35 12.99 12.84
N LEU A 32 1.29 14.14 13.53
CA LEU A 32 0.29 14.43 14.56
C LEU A 32 -1.02 14.87 13.89
N LEU A 33 -2.13 14.19 14.23
CA LEU A 33 -3.50 14.57 13.84
C LEU A 33 -3.85 15.94 14.45
N SER A 34 -4.14 16.95 13.62
CA SER A 34 -4.29 18.34 14.06
C SER A 34 -5.73 18.90 14.08
N ASP A 35 -6.77 18.06 14.10
CA ASP A 35 -8.18 18.53 14.03
C ASP A 35 -9.12 17.95 15.10
N GLU A 36 -8.58 17.54 16.24
CA GLU A 36 -9.38 17.14 17.41
C GLU A 36 -9.99 18.40 18.08
N GLY A 37 -11.26 18.73 17.80
CA GLY A 37 -12.02 19.67 18.65
C GLY A 37 -13.06 20.61 18.04
N SER A 38 -13.33 20.59 16.73
CA SER A 38 -14.40 21.43 16.14
C SER A 38 -15.77 20.73 16.11
N VAL A 39 -16.87 21.49 16.18
CA VAL A 39 -18.23 20.92 16.07
C VAL A 39 -18.40 20.29 14.69
N PRO A 40 -18.72 18.99 14.56
CA PRO A 40 -18.75 18.34 13.26
C PRO A 40 -19.85 18.94 12.38
N ARG A 41 -19.45 19.64 11.31
CA ARG A 41 -20.33 19.95 10.17
C ARG A 41 -19.65 19.42 8.94
N THR A 42 -20.36 18.59 8.18
CA THR A 42 -19.86 18.07 6.90
C THR A 42 -20.50 18.88 5.79
N ASP A 43 -19.73 19.76 5.15
CA ASP A 43 -20.07 20.33 3.85
C ASP A 43 -19.23 19.69 2.74
N GLU A 44 -19.60 19.96 1.48
CA GLU A 44 -18.98 19.31 0.32
C GLU A 44 -17.48 19.62 0.20
N ALA A 45 -17.08 20.85 0.51
CA ALA A 45 -15.67 21.25 0.47
C ALA A 45 -14.86 20.50 1.54
N LEU A 46 -15.41 20.35 2.75
CA LEU A 46 -14.77 19.57 3.80
C LEU A 46 -14.69 18.07 3.46
N VAL A 47 -15.70 17.51 2.80
CA VAL A 47 -15.66 16.11 2.31
C VAL A 47 -14.51 15.93 1.33
N LYS A 48 -14.43 16.80 0.31
CA LYS A 48 -13.37 16.74 -0.70
C LYS A 48 -11.99 16.89 -0.07
N GLN A 49 -11.82 17.89 0.80
CA GLN A 49 -10.57 18.12 1.52
C GLN A 49 -10.18 16.91 2.39
N THR A 50 -11.14 16.30 3.08
CA THR A 50 -10.89 15.12 3.92
C THR A 50 -10.41 13.95 3.07
N LEU A 51 -11.13 13.60 1.99
CA LEU A 51 -10.74 12.49 1.11
C LEU A 51 -9.36 12.72 0.49
N HIS A 52 -9.10 13.94 0.00
CA HIS A 52 -7.83 14.30 -0.60
C HIS A 52 -6.68 14.20 0.41
N ARG A 53 -6.86 14.72 1.62
CA ARG A 53 -5.88 14.62 2.70
C ARG A 53 -5.57 13.17 3.09
N TYR A 54 -6.59 12.32 3.22
CA TYR A 54 -6.37 10.90 3.54
C TYR A 54 -5.62 10.17 2.42
N LEU A 55 -5.94 10.47 1.16
CA LEU A 55 -5.20 9.95 0.02
C LEU A 55 -3.74 10.43 0.00
N GLN A 56 -3.47 11.70 0.30
CA GLN A 56 -2.10 12.21 0.43
C GLN A 56 -1.34 11.51 1.56
N LYS A 57 -1.98 11.30 2.72
CA LYS A 57 -1.38 10.56 3.84
C LYS A 57 -1.01 9.13 3.43
N THR A 58 -1.92 8.39 2.80
CA THR A 58 -1.67 6.99 2.44
C THR A 58 -0.64 6.85 1.32
N ARG A 59 -0.60 7.78 0.36
CA ARG A 59 0.48 7.87 -0.65
C ARG A 59 1.84 8.07 0.01
N ALA A 60 1.93 9.02 0.93
CA ALA A 60 3.18 9.29 1.66
C ALA A 60 3.61 8.07 2.48
N ALA A 61 2.68 7.41 3.17
CA ALA A 61 2.96 6.19 3.93
C ALA A 61 3.50 5.06 3.04
N LEU A 62 2.89 4.84 1.86
CA LEU A 62 3.35 3.83 0.90
C LEU A 62 4.72 4.19 0.31
N LEU A 63 4.93 5.43 -0.13
CA LEU A 63 6.21 5.86 -0.70
C LEU A 63 7.34 5.74 0.33
N GLY A 64 7.08 6.14 1.58
CA GLY A 64 8.04 6.03 2.69
C GLY A 64 8.47 4.58 2.96
N LYS A 65 7.74 3.57 2.48
CA LYS A 65 8.19 2.17 2.55
C LYS A 65 9.40 1.88 1.66
N LEU A 66 9.84 2.80 0.81
CA LEU A 66 11.13 2.66 0.11
C LEU A 66 12.32 3.15 0.95
N ASP A 67 12.07 3.92 2.00
CA ASP A 67 13.14 4.56 2.77
C ASP A 67 14.06 3.52 3.42
N GLY A 68 15.36 3.68 3.17
CA GLY A 68 16.41 2.80 3.69
C GLY A 68 16.56 1.44 3.00
N LEU A 69 15.73 1.11 2.00
CA LEU A 69 15.92 -0.13 1.23
C LEU A 69 16.99 0.05 0.14
N ALA A 70 17.86 -0.95 0.02
CA ALA A 70 18.69 -1.07 -1.18
C ALA A 70 17.84 -1.52 -2.38
N GLU A 71 18.28 -1.18 -3.60
CA GLU A 71 17.67 -1.59 -4.89
C GLU A 71 17.21 -3.05 -4.92
N ARG A 72 18.10 -3.97 -4.53
CA ARG A 72 17.79 -5.40 -4.50
C ARG A 72 16.69 -5.75 -3.49
N GLN A 73 16.67 -5.12 -2.31
CA GLN A 73 15.68 -5.41 -1.27
C GLN A 73 14.30 -4.90 -1.65
N ALA A 74 14.21 -3.69 -2.21
CA ALA A 74 12.94 -3.11 -2.63
C ALA A 74 12.22 -3.95 -3.71
N ARG A 75 12.99 -4.65 -4.55
CA ARG A 75 12.50 -5.54 -5.62
C ARG A 75 12.35 -6.99 -5.17
N TRP A 76 12.74 -7.32 -3.94
CA TRP A 76 12.79 -8.71 -3.49
C TRP A 76 11.37 -9.25 -3.28
N PRO A 77 10.98 -10.37 -3.94
CA PRO A 77 9.67 -10.96 -3.74
C PRO A 77 9.61 -11.69 -2.40
N VAL A 78 8.72 -11.24 -1.51
CA VAL A 78 8.58 -11.80 -0.16
C VAL A 78 7.45 -12.84 -0.08
N THR A 79 6.50 -12.78 -1.00
CA THR A 79 5.35 -13.69 -1.05
C THR A 79 5.44 -14.63 -2.27
N PRO A 80 4.73 -15.78 -2.26
CA PRO A 80 4.63 -16.65 -3.44
C PRO A 80 4.03 -15.98 -4.69
N THR A 81 3.26 -14.90 -4.52
CA THR A 81 2.70 -14.10 -5.61
C THR A 81 3.65 -13.01 -6.11
N GLY A 82 4.88 -12.95 -5.58
CA GLY A 82 5.92 -12.02 -6.05
C GLY A 82 5.83 -10.61 -5.47
N THR A 83 5.00 -10.38 -4.45
CA THR A 83 4.82 -9.05 -3.85
C THR A 83 6.15 -8.50 -3.32
N ASN A 84 6.48 -7.29 -3.76
CA ASN A 84 7.68 -6.54 -3.39
C ASN A 84 7.35 -5.05 -3.27
N VAL A 85 8.11 -4.29 -2.49
CA VAL A 85 7.78 -2.90 -2.15
C VAL A 85 7.83 -1.98 -3.37
N ALA A 86 8.85 -2.13 -4.22
CA ALA A 86 9.04 -1.28 -5.40
C ALA A 86 7.88 -1.43 -6.40
N GLY A 87 7.44 -2.67 -6.62
CA GLY A 87 6.28 -2.99 -7.46
C GLY A 87 4.99 -2.38 -6.92
N LEU A 88 4.75 -2.44 -5.60
CA LEU A 88 3.57 -1.83 -4.98
C LEU A 88 3.54 -0.30 -5.18
N VAL A 89 4.67 0.38 -5.03
CA VAL A 89 4.77 1.83 -5.25
C VAL A 89 4.57 2.18 -6.73
N LYS A 90 5.20 1.44 -7.64
CA LYS A 90 5.04 1.63 -9.09
C LYS A 90 3.60 1.43 -9.52
N HIS A 91 2.96 0.36 -9.06
CA HIS A 91 1.56 0.04 -9.35
C HIS A 91 0.65 1.18 -8.91
N VAL A 92 0.73 1.60 -7.64
CA VAL A 92 -0.11 2.70 -7.12
C VAL A 92 0.12 4.00 -7.89
N ALA A 93 1.37 4.31 -8.26
CA ALA A 93 1.67 5.47 -9.09
C ALA A 93 1.03 5.38 -10.48
N GLY A 94 0.92 4.18 -11.06
CA GLY A 94 0.30 3.93 -12.37
C GLY A 94 -1.21 4.01 -12.32
N VAL A 95 -1.86 3.28 -11.40
CA VAL A 95 -3.33 3.34 -11.25
C VAL A 95 -3.81 4.77 -10.95
N GLN A 96 -3.04 5.52 -10.17
CA GLN A 96 -3.29 6.94 -9.92
C GLN A 96 -3.28 7.80 -11.18
N ALA A 97 -2.30 7.58 -12.08
CA ALA A 97 -2.21 8.30 -13.34
C ALA A 97 -3.42 8.01 -14.23
N GLY A 98 -3.88 6.75 -14.29
CA GLY A 98 -5.08 6.38 -15.04
C GLY A 98 -6.36 6.98 -14.43
N TYR A 99 -6.59 6.78 -13.12
CA TYR A 99 -7.83 7.17 -12.45
C TYR A 99 -8.03 8.68 -12.30
N PHE A 100 -6.98 9.46 -12.04
CA PHE A 100 -7.09 10.92 -11.98
C PHE A 100 -6.70 11.61 -13.28
N GLY A 101 -6.22 10.86 -14.27
CA GLY A 101 -5.87 11.37 -15.58
C GLY A 101 -6.90 11.01 -16.63
N GLU A 102 -6.70 9.86 -17.28
CA GLU A 102 -7.49 9.38 -18.42
C GLU A 102 -9.00 9.36 -18.15
N VAL A 103 -9.42 8.88 -16.97
CA VAL A 103 -10.83 8.77 -16.58
C VAL A 103 -11.57 10.11 -16.65
N PHE A 104 -10.86 11.22 -16.42
CA PHE A 104 -11.41 12.58 -16.46
C PHE A 104 -10.94 13.39 -17.68
N GLY A 105 -10.38 12.72 -18.71
CA GLY A 105 -9.89 13.38 -19.93
C GLY A 105 -8.68 14.28 -19.71
N ARG A 106 -7.86 13.96 -18.70
CA ARG A 106 -6.66 14.72 -18.30
C ARG A 106 -5.44 13.79 -18.31
N PRO A 107 -5.04 13.18 -19.44
CA PRO A 107 -3.95 12.20 -19.45
C PRO A 107 -2.66 12.79 -18.85
N LEU A 108 -1.88 11.94 -18.18
CA LEU A 108 -0.57 12.32 -17.63
C LEU A 108 0.37 12.70 -18.79
N PRO A 109 0.98 13.90 -18.79
CA PRO A 109 1.98 14.26 -19.79
C PRO A 109 3.19 13.32 -19.74
N ASP A 110 3.71 12.94 -20.91
CA ASP A 110 4.89 12.07 -21.06
C ASP A 110 4.78 10.77 -20.23
N ALA A 111 3.59 10.16 -20.25
CA ALA A 111 3.29 8.89 -19.62
C ALA A 111 4.26 7.79 -20.09
N PRO A 112 4.83 6.97 -19.17
CA PRO A 112 5.59 5.79 -19.56
C PRO A 112 4.77 4.82 -20.40
N ALA A 113 5.36 4.26 -21.45
CA ALA A 113 4.67 3.38 -22.39
C ALA A 113 4.06 2.12 -21.75
N TRP A 114 4.60 1.65 -20.61
CA TRP A 114 4.08 0.48 -19.89
C TRP A 114 2.70 0.74 -19.25
N LEU A 115 2.28 2.01 -19.07
CA LEU A 115 0.93 2.31 -18.58
C LEU A 115 -0.17 1.88 -19.56
N ASP A 116 0.16 1.84 -20.86
CA ASP A 116 -0.74 1.37 -21.90
C ASP A 116 -0.63 -0.16 -22.13
N SER A 117 0.17 -0.86 -21.33
CA SER A 117 0.34 -2.32 -21.48
C SER A 117 -0.80 -3.07 -20.81
N ASP A 118 -1.29 -4.13 -21.47
CA ASP A 118 -2.34 -5.02 -20.93
C ASP A 118 -1.77 -6.05 -19.90
N GLY A 119 -0.50 -5.91 -19.51
CA GLY A 119 0.21 -6.86 -18.65
C GLY A 119 0.46 -6.33 -17.24
N ASP A 120 0.98 -7.18 -16.36
CA ASP A 120 1.31 -6.83 -14.96
C ASP A 120 2.62 -6.01 -14.85
N GLU A 121 2.97 -5.20 -15.86
CA GLU A 121 4.24 -4.44 -15.95
C GLU A 121 4.34 -3.32 -14.90
N ASP A 122 3.20 -2.93 -14.32
CA ASP A 122 3.12 -1.99 -13.21
C ASP A 122 3.40 -2.64 -11.84
N MET A 123 3.37 -3.98 -11.74
CA MET A 123 3.58 -4.73 -10.50
C MET A 123 5.05 -5.07 -10.22
N TYR A 124 5.98 -4.71 -11.11
CA TYR A 124 7.41 -4.94 -10.91
C TYR A 124 8.27 -3.86 -11.58
N VAL A 125 9.52 -3.76 -11.12
CA VAL A 125 10.52 -2.83 -11.66
C VAL A 125 11.51 -3.63 -12.50
N THR A 126 11.60 -3.32 -13.79
CA THR A 126 12.50 -3.99 -14.74
C THR A 126 13.97 -3.73 -14.42
N ALA A 127 14.88 -4.52 -14.98
CA ALA A 127 16.31 -4.35 -14.77
C ALA A 127 16.87 -2.99 -15.26
N ASP A 128 16.17 -2.35 -16.20
CA ASP A 128 16.57 -1.07 -16.80
C ASP A 128 15.93 0.15 -16.10
N GLU A 129 14.94 -0.07 -15.24
CA GLU A 129 14.36 0.96 -14.36
C GLU A 129 15.13 1.01 -13.04
N THR A 130 15.18 2.17 -12.39
CA THR A 130 15.74 2.38 -11.04
C THR A 130 14.65 2.70 -10.02
N LEU A 131 14.96 2.61 -8.71
CA LEU A 131 14.04 3.11 -7.68
C LEU A 131 13.81 4.62 -7.80
N ASP A 132 14.82 5.37 -8.23
CA ASP A 132 14.69 6.81 -8.46
C ASP A 132 13.68 7.10 -9.58
N ASP A 133 13.62 6.28 -10.63
CA ASP A 133 12.60 6.39 -11.67
C ASP A 133 11.19 6.16 -11.12
N VAL A 134 11.03 5.16 -10.24
CA VAL A 134 9.75 4.84 -9.59
C VAL A 134 9.32 5.96 -8.66
N ILE A 135 10.22 6.50 -7.84
CA ILE A 135 9.96 7.61 -6.93
C ILE A 135 9.61 8.88 -7.73
N ALA A 136 10.37 9.17 -8.78
CA ALA A 136 10.11 10.31 -9.66
C ALA A 136 8.74 10.17 -10.35
N PHE A 137 8.40 8.97 -10.84
CA PHE A 137 7.10 8.71 -11.45
C PHE A 137 5.95 8.85 -10.45
N HIS A 138 6.11 8.31 -9.23
CA HIS A 138 5.14 8.50 -8.14
C HIS A 138 4.89 9.99 -7.84
N HIS A 139 5.95 10.80 -7.74
CA HIS A 139 5.79 12.25 -7.51
C HIS A 139 5.08 12.95 -8.67
N ARG A 140 5.42 12.63 -9.93
CA ARG A 140 4.76 13.21 -11.10
C ARG A 140 3.28 12.84 -11.15
N SER A 141 2.94 11.56 -10.96
CA SER A 141 1.54 11.13 -11.00
C SER A 141 0.75 11.67 -9.80
N ALA A 142 1.39 11.86 -8.64
CA ALA A 142 0.74 12.45 -7.46
C ALA A 142 0.43 13.93 -7.65
N ALA A 143 1.39 14.70 -8.17
CA ALA A 143 1.17 16.11 -8.50
C ALA A 143 0.08 16.30 -9.56
N HIS A 144 0.06 15.42 -10.58
CA HIS A 144 -0.99 15.43 -11.59
C HIS A 144 -2.37 15.09 -11.02
N ALA A 145 -2.44 14.08 -10.17
CA ALA A 145 -3.67 13.70 -9.49
C ALA A 145 -4.20 14.84 -8.59
N ASP A 146 -3.32 15.49 -7.83
CA ASP A 146 -3.67 16.61 -6.97
C ASP A 146 -4.23 17.78 -7.80
N ALA A 147 -3.61 18.10 -8.94
CA ALA A 147 -4.10 19.12 -9.85
C ALA A 147 -5.48 18.77 -10.46
N THR A 148 -5.76 17.49 -10.75
CA THR A 148 -7.11 17.06 -11.16
C THR A 148 -8.11 17.19 -10.03
N ILE A 149 -7.75 16.73 -8.83
CA ILE A 149 -8.63 16.81 -7.65
C ILE A 149 -8.98 18.27 -7.37
N GLU A 150 -8.02 19.18 -7.38
CA GLU A 150 -8.26 20.61 -7.15
C GLU A 150 -9.19 21.22 -8.21
N ALA A 151 -8.99 20.87 -9.49
CA ALA A 151 -9.71 21.47 -10.61
C ALA A 151 -11.17 21.01 -10.78
N LEU A 152 -11.56 19.86 -10.25
CA LEU A 152 -12.86 19.23 -10.51
C LEU A 152 -13.76 19.18 -9.26
N ASP A 153 -15.06 19.39 -9.43
CA ASP A 153 -16.04 19.19 -8.35
C ASP A 153 -16.27 17.69 -8.05
N LEU A 154 -16.84 17.37 -6.88
CA LEU A 154 -17.01 15.96 -6.45
C LEU A 154 -17.95 15.17 -7.36
N ASP A 155 -18.88 15.82 -8.05
CA ASP A 155 -19.82 15.22 -8.99
C ASP A 155 -19.33 15.20 -10.44
N ALA A 156 -18.12 15.73 -10.72
CA ALA A 156 -17.50 15.70 -12.02
C ALA A 156 -17.45 14.28 -12.57
N ARG A 157 -17.93 14.10 -13.81
CA ARG A 157 -18.11 12.80 -14.45
C ARG A 157 -16.82 12.32 -15.09
N GLY A 158 -16.57 11.03 -14.96
CA GLY A 158 -15.50 10.33 -15.65
C GLY A 158 -15.94 8.94 -16.11
N VAL A 159 -15.13 8.32 -16.96
CA VAL A 159 -15.38 6.97 -17.50
C VAL A 159 -14.15 6.09 -17.28
N VAL A 160 -14.32 5.02 -16.52
CA VAL A 160 -13.29 3.99 -16.30
C VAL A 160 -13.45 2.89 -17.34
N SER A 161 -12.79 3.02 -18.49
CA SER A 161 -13.01 2.15 -19.67
C SER A 161 -12.76 0.67 -19.41
N TRP A 162 -11.88 0.33 -18.46
CA TRP A 162 -11.56 -1.03 -18.05
C TRP A 162 -12.53 -1.64 -17.01
N TRP A 163 -13.50 -0.87 -16.51
CA TRP A 163 -14.57 -1.40 -15.65
C TRP A 163 -15.74 -1.95 -16.47
N PRO A 164 -16.52 -2.90 -15.92
CA PRO A 164 -17.72 -3.39 -16.59
C PRO A 164 -18.67 -2.24 -16.97
N GLU A 165 -19.35 -2.37 -18.12
CA GLU A 165 -20.17 -1.30 -18.72
C GLU A 165 -21.21 -0.69 -17.75
N GLY A 166 -21.81 -1.49 -16.86
CA GLY A 166 -22.77 -1.00 -15.86
C GLY A 166 -22.16 -0.24 -14.68
N HIS A 167 -20.83 -0.17 -14.59
CA HIS A 167 -20.11 0.40 -13.45
C HIS A 167 -19.07 1.45 -13.83
N ARG A 168 -18.73 1.59 -15.12
CA ARG A 168 -17.65 2.47 -15.61
C ARG A 168 -17.92 3.96 -15.51
N ASP A 169 -19.19 4.38 -15.46
CA ASP A 169 -19.54 5.77 -15.22
C ASP A 169 -19.35 6.10 -13.74
N VAL A 170 -18.49 7.08 -13.48
CA VAL A 170 -18.05 7.45 -12.13
C VAL A 170 -18.17 8.94 -11.89
N THR A 171 -18.01 9.33 -10.63
CA THR A 171 -17.76 10.71 -10.23
C THR A 171 -16.38 10.83 -9.60
N LEU A 172 -15.83 12.05 -9.51
CA LEU A 172 -14.59 12.30 -8.77
C LEU A 172 -14.66 11.79 -7.34
N HIS A 173 -15.80 11.96 -6.67
CA HIS A 173 -16.02 11.41 -5.33
C HIS A 173 -15.80 9.89 -5.28
N ARG A 174 -16.38 9.13 -6.23
CA ARG A 174 -16.21 7.68 -6.29
C ARG A 174 -14.75 7.29 -6.54
N ILE A 175 -14.04 8.04 -7.38
CA ILE A 175 -12.63 7.79 -7.67
C ILE A 175 -11.72 8.15 -6.48
N LEU A 176 -12.00 9.23 -5.75
CA LEU A 176 -11.28 9.57 -4.52
C LEU A 176 -11.39 8.45 -3.48
N VAL A 177 -12.60 7.92 -3.26
CA VAL A 177 -12.83 6.80 -2.35
C VAL A 177 -12.11 5.54 -2.84
N HIS A 178 -12.24 5.21 -4.13
CA HIS A 178 -11.57 4.07 -4.73
C HIS A 178 -10.06 4.12 -4.55
N MET A 179 -9.43 5.26 -4.88
CA MET A 179 -7.99 5.45 -4.80
C MET A 179 -7.48 5.52 -3.35
N ALA A 180 -8.25 6.08 -2.42
CA ALA A 180 -7.91 6.04 -1.00
C ALA A 180 -7.88 4.59 -0.48
N TYR A 181 -8.87 3.77 -0.85
CA TYR A 181 -8.91 2.35 -0.52
C TYR A 181 -7.77 1.57 -1.17
N GLU A 182 -7.54 1.76 -2.47
CA GLU A 182 -6.49 1.09 -3.24
C GLU A 182 -5.10 1.36 -2.62
N THR A 183 -4.81 2.64 -2.37
CA THR A 183 -3.53 3.07 -1.78
C THR A 183 -3.36 2.53 -0.36
N ALA A 184 -4.39 2.61 0.48
CA ALA A 184 -4.32 2.09 1.85
C ALA A 184 -4.12 0.57 1.90
N ARG A 185 -4.77 -0.17 0.99
CA ARG A 185 -4.59 -1.62 0.89
C ARG A 185 -3.15 -2.00 0.55
N HIS A 186 -2.55 -1.34 -0.43
CA HIS A 186 -1.16 -1.59 -0.81
C HIS A 186 -0.15 -1.07 0.21
N ALA A 187 -0.45 0.02 0.93
CA ALA A 187 0.35 0.45 2.08
C ALA A 187 0.40 -0.63 3.16
N GLY A 188 -0.74 -1.26 3.49
CA GLY A 188 -0.79 -2.39 4.42
C GLY A 188 -0.07 -3.64 3.92
N HIS A 189 -0.09 -3.93 2.60
CA HIS A 189 0.75 -4.98 2.03
C HIS A 189 2.25 -4.64 2.23
N ALA A 190 2.63 -3.39 1.99
CA ALA A 190 4.01 -2.93 2.14
C ALA A 190 4.48 -2.95 3.60
N ASP A 191 3.60 -2.70 4.58
CA ASP A 191 3.90 -2.88 6.01
C ASP A 191 4.39 -4.30 6.32
N ILE A 192 3.63 -5.32 5.90
CA ILE A 192 3.98 -6.72 6.14
C ILE A 192 5.23 -7.13 5.37
N VAL A 193 5.40 -6.63 4.14
CA VAL A 193 6.61 -6.88 3.35
C VAL A 193 7.83 -6.26 4.02
N ARG A 194 7.74 -5.05 4.57
CA ARG A 194 8.85 -4.43 5.34
C ARG A 194 9.16 -5.23 6.59
N GLU A 195 8.15 -5.59 7.37
CA GLU A 195 8.35 -6.38 8.59
C GLU A 195 9.10 -7.68 8.30
N MET A 196 8.78 -8.35 7.19
CA MET A 196 9.47 -9.57 6.75
C MET A 196 10.89 -9.33 6.19
N LEU A 197 11.17 -8.16 5.60
CA LEU A 197 12.48 -7.85 5.00
C LEU A 197 13.51 -7.40 6.04
N ASP A 198 13.09 -6.53 6.96
CA ASP A 198 14.01 -5.85 7.88
C ASP A 198 13.45 -5.64 9.29
N GLY A 199 12.23 -6.11 9.58
CA GLY A 199 11.61 -6.00 10.90
C GLY A 199 10.95 -4.66 11.21
N LEU A 200 10.95 -3.69 10.27
CA LEU A 200 10.21 -2.44 10.45
C LEU A 200 8.70 -2.68 10.27
N ALA A 201 7.92 -2.28 11.27
CA ALA A 201 6.48 -2.52 11.31
C ALA A 201 5.68 -1.22 11.38
N GLY A 202 4.59 -1.14 10.62
CA GLY A 202 3.67 0.00 10.56
C GLY A 202 4.30 1.28 10.00
N ASP A 203 3.58 2.38 10.10
CA ASP A 203 3.97 3.72 9.60
C ASP A 203 4.29 4.74 10.72
N GLY A 204 4.40 4.24 11.96
CA GLY A 204 4.69 5.07 13.13
C GLY A 204 3.54 5.97 13.59
N ASP A 205 2.30 5.70 13.17
CA ASP A 205 1.11 6.46 13.57
C ASP A 205 0.53 6.08 14.96
N GLY A 206 1.19 5.16 15.66
CA GLY A 206 0.79 4.72 17.00
C GLY A 206 -0.23 3.57 17.04
N ASN A 207 -0.58 2.98 15.89
CA ASN A 207 -1.46 1.80 15.85
C ASN A 207 -0.82 0.51 16.37
N LEU A 208 0.51 0.46 16.48
CA LEU A 208 1.21 -0.64 17.12
C LEU A 208 1.37 -0.39 18.62
N ALA A 209 1.11 -1.43 19.42
CA ALA A 209 1.31 -1.37 20.86
C ALA A 209 2.78 -1.09 21.19
N GLU A 210 3.03 -0.19 22.14
CA GLU A 210 4.38 0.07 22.65
C GLU A 210 4.91 -1.18 23.38
N ARG A 211 5.89 -1.85 22.79
CA ARG A 211 6.55 -3.05 23.34
C ARG A 211 8.04 -3.05 22.99
N SER A 212 8.87 -3.56 23.89
CA SER A 212 10.27 -3.87 23.61
C SER A 212 10.39 -5.05 22.63
N PRO A 213 11.55 -5.25 21.98
CA PRO A 213 11.78 -6.43 21.13
C PRO A 213 11.52 -7.76 21.87
N GLU A 214 11.94 -7.87 23.12
CA GLU A 214 11.74 -9.08 23.94
C GLU A 214 10.25 -9.30 24.22
N GLN A 215 9.51 -8.24 24.52
CA GLN A 215 8.06 -8.30 24.73
C GLN A 215 7.31 -8.69 23.46
N TRP A 216 7.81 -8.34 22.27
CA TRP A 216 7.26 -8.80 21.00
C TRP A 216 7.49 -10.29 20.76
N VAL A 217 8.66 -10.82 21.14
CA VAL A 217 8.95 -12.26 21.07
C VAL A 217 8.02 -13.03 22.01
N GLU A 218 7.94 -12.64 23.27
CA GLU A 218 7.05 -13.27 24.26
C GLU A 218 5.59 -13.22 23.82
N TRP A 219 5.16 -12.09 23.24
CA TRP A 219 3.81 -11.94 22.70
C TRP A 219 3.53 -12.90 21.54
N ARG A 220 4.47 -13.02 20.61
CA ARG A 220 4.35 -13.92 19.47
C ARG A 220 4.26 -15.38 19.94
N GLU A 221 5.11 -15.79 20.89
CA GLU A 221 5.07 -17.13 21.47
C GLU A 221 3.71 -17.42 22.13
N HIS A 222 3.18 -16.47 22.90
CA HIS A 222 1.85 -16.59 23.49
C HIS A 222 0.74 -16.76 22.43
N LEU A 223 0.81 -16.03 21.31
CA LEU A 223 -0.16 -16.17 20.22
C LEU A 223 -0.04 -17.52 19.50
N VAL A 224 1.17 -18.06 19.36
CA VAL A 224 1.40 -19.41 18.80
C VAL A 224 0.74 -20.47 19.68
N GLU A 225 0.95 -20.41 20.99
CA GLU A 225 0.32 -21.35 21.94
C GLU A 225 -1.22 -21.32 21.86
N ILE A 226 -1.81 -20.12 21.76
CA ILE A 226 -3.26 -19.97 21.58
C ILE A 226 -3.73 -20.63 20.28
N ALA A 227 -3.01 -20.44 19.18
CA ALA A 227 -3.35 -20.99 17.87
C ALA A 227 -3.30 -22.53 17.87
N GLU A 228 -2.24 -23.11 18.45
CA GLU A 228 -2.07 -24.56 18.58
C GLU A 228 -3.20 -25.18 19.43
N GLN A 229 -3.49 -24.60 20.59
CA GLN A 229 -4.55 -25.08 21.48
C GLN A 229 -5.94 -24.99 20.82
N SER A 230 -6.18 -23.95 20.02
CA SER A 230 -7.44 -23.76 19.31
C SER A 230 -7.64 -24.81 18.22
N GLY A 231 -6.59 -25.19 17.49
CA GLY A 231 -6.65 -26.26 16.49
C GLY A 231 -6.99 -27.63 17.08
N LEU A 232 -6.60 -27.88 18.33
CA LEU A 232 -6.89 -29.13 19.04
C LEU A 232 -8.34 -29.22 19.55
N ARG A 233 -9.05 -28.10 19.72
CA ARG A 233 -10.45 -28.11 20.23
C ARG A 233 -11.43 -28.78 19.26
N GLY A 234 -11.12 -28.82 17.96
CA GLY A 234 -11.96 -29.49 16.95
C GLY A 234 -11.76 -31.01 16.83
N LEU A 235 -10.73 -31.57 17.48
CA LEU A 235 -10.37 -32.99 17.39
C LEU A 235 -10.83 -33.82 18.60
N GLY A 236 -11.48 -33.17 19.59
CA GLY A 236 -11.94 -33.78 20.84
C GLY A 236 -13.45 -33.94 20.98
N ALA A 237 -14.22 -33.88 19.88
CA ALA A 237 -15.66 -34.13 19.86
C ALA A 237 -16.00 -35.36 19.00
#